data_AF-A0AAE1XMD7-F1
#
_entry.id   AF-A0AAE1XMD7-F1
#
_cell.length_a   1.000
_cell.length_b   1.000
_cell.length_c   1.000
_cell.angle_alpha   90.00
_cell.angle_beta   90.00
_cell.angle_gamma   90.00
#
_symmetry.space_group_name_H-M   'P 1'
#
loop_
_entity.id
_entity.type
_entity.pdbx_description
1 polymer ?
#
loop_
_entity_poly.entity_id
_entity_poly.type
_entity_poly.pdbx_seq_one_letter_code
_entity_poly.pdbx_strand_id
1 'polypeptide(L)'
;MLLDEYIVSIDNTLRKLITMKEYIQSTEDYINIHLDYVRNQLMQFELLLTIASFVFGIFGVVCGIFGMNFPVAMFHDAAAFKWVLIITRVCGIVIFFAFLLFFRYKRLIPV
;
A
#
# COMPACT_ATOMS: atom_id res chain seq x y z
N MET A 1 -8.48 -52.79 37.32
CA MET A 1 -7.09 -53.05 36.85
C MET A 1 -6.95 -52.75 35.36
N LEU A 2 -7.48 -53.53 34.41
CA LEU A 2 -7.40 -53.14 32.98
C LEU A 2 -8.30 -51.95 32.59
N LEU A 3 -9.50 -51.85 33.19
CA LEU A 3 -10.42 -50.73 32.93
C LEU A 3 -9.82 -49.38 33.38
N ASP A 4 -9.07 -49.38 34.48
CA ASP A 4 -8.39 -48.19 35.01
C ASP A 4 -7.29 -47.71 34.05
N GLU A 5 -6.50 -48.64 33.50
CA GLU A 5 -5.49 -48.33 32.47
C GLU A 5 -6.13 -47.74 31.21
N TYR A 6 -7.29 -48.26 30.79
CA TYR A 6 -8.06 -47.69 29.67
C TYR A 6 -8.58 -46.28 29.98
N ILE A 7 -9.12 -46.04 31.17
CA ILE A 7 -9.60 -44.71 31.59
C ILE A 7 -8.45 -43.70 31.60
N VAL A 8 -7.28 -44.09 32.12
CA VAL A 8 -6.07 -43.25 32.10
C VAL A 8 -5.60 -42.97 30.66
N SER A 9 -5.64 -43.98 29.78
CA SER A 9 -5.29 -43.81 28.36
C SER A 9 -6.25 -42.85 27.64
N ILE A 10 -7.55 -42.93 27.93
CA ILE A 10 -8.57 -42.02 27.40
C ILE A 10 -8.31 -40.58 27.88
N ASP A 11 -8.04 -40.36 29.18
CA ASP A 11 -7.77 -39.02 29.72
C ASP A 11 -6.49 -38.42 29.11
N ASN A 12 -5.44 -39.23 28.97
CA ASN A 12 -4.21 -38.82 28.29
C ASN A 12 -4.44 -38.43 26.83
N THR A 13 -5.29 -39.18 26.11
CA THR A 13 -5.64 -38.89 24.72
C THR A 13 -6.48 -37.62 24.62
N LEU A 14 -7.44 -37.44 25.53
CA LEU A 14 -8.29 -36.25 25.61
C LEU A 14 -7.45 -34.99 25.88
N ARG A 15 -6.49 -35.06 26.80
CA ARG A 15 -5.54 -33.96 27.07
C ARG A 15 -4.73 -33.58 25.83
N LYS A 16 -4.17 -34.59 25.13
CA LYS A 16 -3.44 -34.35 23.88
C LYS A 16 -4.32 -33.68 22.83
N LEU A 17 -5.58 -34.08 22.73
CA LEU A 17 -6.54 -33.52 21.78
C LEU A 17 -6.89 -32.06 22.12
N ILE A 18 -7.04 -31.74 23.40
CA ILE A 18 -7.24 -30.36 23.88
C ILE A 18 -6.01 -29.50 23.55
N THR A 19 -4.80 -29.96 23.86
CA THR A 19 -3.58 -29.21 23.56
C THR A 19 -3.38 -29.02 22.05
N MET A 20 -3.66 -30.04 21.23
CA MET A 20 -3.61 -29.91 19.78
C MET A 20 -4.60 -28.87 19.26
N LYS A 21 -5.82 -28.83 19.82
CA LYS A 21 -6.80 -27.80 19.50
C LYS A 21 -6.29 -26.40 19.86
N GLU A 22 -5.70 -26.22 21.04
CA GLU A 22 -5.10 -24.95 21.47
C GLU A 22 -3.96 -24.50 20.53
N TYR A 23 -3.14 -25.43 20.05
CA TYR A 23 -2.10 -25.12 19.05
C TYR A 23 -2.69 -24.68 17.71
N ILE A 24 -3.76 -25.33 17.25
CA ILE A 24 -4.46 -24.94 16.01
C ILE A 24 -5.02 -23.53 16.15
N GLN A 25 -5.71 -23.24 17.26
CA GLN A 25 -6.28 -21.90 17.52
C GLN A 25 -5.19 -20.83 17.61
N SER A 26 -4.10 -21.12 18.31
CA SER A 26 -2.96 -20.19 18.41
C SER A 26 -2.34 -19.91 17.03
N THR A 27 -2.30 -20.90 16.15
CA THR A 27 -1.79 -20.75 14.79
C THR A 27 -2.76 -19.94 13.93
N GLU A 28 -4.08 -20.16 14.08
CA GLU A 28 -5.12 -19.38 13.42
C GLU A 28 -5.03 -17.89 13.80
N ASP A 29 -4.89 -17.58 15.08
CA ASP A 29 -4.71 -16.22 15.57
C ASP A 29 -3.43 -15.58 15.01
N TYR A 30 -2.32 -16.33 14.97
CA TYR A 30 -1.07 -15.86 14.36
C TYR A 30 -1.24 -15.54 12.87
N ILE A 31 -1.91 -16.42 12.12
CA ILE A 31 -2.18 -16.22 10.69
C ILE A 31 -3.08 -14.99 10.50
N ASN A 32 -4.10 -14.80 11.32
CA ASN A 32 -4.99 -13.64 11.24
C ASN A 32 -4.23 -12.32 11.45
N ILE A 33 -3.37 -12.25 12.47
CA ILE A 33 -2.51 -11.07 12.70
C ILE A 33 -1.56 -10.84 11.52
N HIS A 34 -0.97 -11.91 10.97
CA HIS A 34 -0.07 -11.79 9.83
C HIS A 34 -0.80 -11.32 8.57
N LEU A 35 -2.00 -11.82 8.30
CA LEU A 35 -2.83 -11.39 7.19
C LEU A 35 -3.21 -9.91 7.33
N ASP A 36 -3.60 -9.46 8.52
CA ASP A 36 -3.90 -8.05 8.77
C ASP A 36 -2.67 -7.16 8.56
N TYR A 37 -1.49 -7.61 8.99
CA TYR A 37 -0.22 -6.92 8.73
C TYR A 37 0.06 -6.81 7.22
N VAL A 38 -0.03 -7.91 6.48
CA VAL A 38 0.20 -7.93 5.02
C VAL A 38 -0.81 -7.06 4.29
N ARG A 39 -2.09 -7.12 4.68
CA ARG A 39 -3.15 -6.26 4.13
C ARG A 39 -2.85 -4.78 4.37
N ASN A 40 -2.36 -4.43 5.55
CA ASN A 40 -1.98 -3.06 5.86
C ASN A 40 -0.79 -2.59 5.00
N GLN A 41 0.21 -3.46 4.77
CA GLN A 41 1.31 -3.16 3.84
C GLN A 41 0.82 -2.97 2.40
N LEU A 42 -0.10 -3.82 1.93
CA LEU A 42 -0.68 -3.70 0.59
C LEU A 42 -1.44 -2.38 0.42
N MET A 43 -2.23 -1.95 1.41
CA MET A 43 -2.91 -0.65 1.36
C MET A 43 -1.93 0.52 1.30
N GLN A 44 -0.79 0.44 2.02
CA GLN A 44 0.24 1.47 1.95
C GLN A 44 0.88 1.54 0.56
N PHE A 45 1.16 0.38 -0.04
CA PHE A 45 1.71 0.31 -1.39
C PHE A 45 0.72 0.83 -2.44
N GLU A 46 -0.55 0.47 -2.32
CA GLU A 46 -1.62 0.97 -3.19
C GLU A 46 -1.72 2.49 -3.13
N LEU A 47 -1.76 3.07 -1.92
CA LEU A 47 -1.77 4.53 -1.75
C LEU A 47 -0.58 5.20 -2.42
N LEU A 48 0.63 4.64 -2.26
CA LEU A 48 1.84 5.17 -2.90
C LEU A 48 1.74 5.13 -4.43
N LEU A 49 1.26 4.02 -5.00
CA LEU A 49 1.05 3.87 -6.44
C LEU A 49 -0.03 4.80 -7.00
N THR A 50 -1.14 4.98 -6.28
CA THR A 50 -2.22 5.91 -6.68
C THR A 50 -1.70 7.34 -6.72
N ILE A 51 -0.86 7.74 -5.77
CA ILE A 51 -0.29 9.08 -5.69
C ILE A 51 0.73 9.30 -6.81
N ALA A 52 1.59 8.33 -7.08
CA ALA A 52 2.49 8.37 -8.22
C ALA A 52 1.69 8.54 -9.53
N SER A 53 0.66 7.72 -9.72
CA SER A 53 -0.22 7.79 -10.89
C SER A 53 -0.92 9.15 -11.03
N PHE A 54 -1.36 9.74 -9.92
CA PHE A 54 -1.97 11.07 -9.91
C PHE A 54 -0.99 12.16 -10.39
N VAL A 55 0.26 12.13 -9.91
CA VAL A 55 1.32 13.03 -10.37
C VAL A 55 1.59 12.83 -11.86
N PHE A 56 1.74 11.58 -12.31
CA PHE A 56 1.90 11.26 -13.74
C PHE A 56 0.71 11.72 -14.59
N GLY A 57 -0.51 11.66 -14.06
CA GLY A 57 -1.71 12.15 -14.74
C GLY A 57 -1.64 13.65 -15.04
N ILE A 58 -1.15 14.46 -14.10
CA ILE A 58 -0.97 15.90 -14.30
C ILE A 58 0.06 16.17 -15.42
N PHE A 59 1.19 15.45 -15.41
CA PHE A 59 2.16 15.53 -16.50
C PHE A 59 1.58 15.07 -17.84
N GLY A 60 0.76 14.02 -17.82
CA GLY A 60 0.06 13.49 -18.99
C GLY A 60 -0.87 14.50 -19.65
N VAL A 61 -1.62 15.29 -18.85
CA VAL A 61 -2.49 16.36 -19.38
C VAL A 61 -1.65 17.42 -20.11
N VAL A 62 -0.53 17.84 -19.52
CA VAL A 62 0.37 18.80 -20.17
C VAL A 62 0.94 18.22 -21.46
N CYS A 63 1.50 17.00 -21.43
CA CYS A 63 1.98 16.31 -22.64
C CYS A 63 0.89 16.19 -23.71
N GLY A 64 -0.35 15.90 -23.32
CA GLY A 64 -1.50 15.81 -24.22
C GLY A 64 -1.81 17.14 -24.92
N ILE A 65 -1.89 18.23 -24.16
CA ILE A 65 -2.16 19.57 -24.71
C ILE A 65 -1.09 20.00 -25.72
N PHE A 66 0.19 19.75 -25.43
CA PHE A 66 1.30 20.09 -26.33
C PHE A 66 1.49 19.08 -27.49
N GLY A 67 1.03 17.83 -27.32
CA GLY A 67 1.08 16.81 -28.36
C GLY A 67 -0.06 16.88 -29.38
N MET A 68 -1.00 17.81 -29.21
CA MET A 68 -2.13 18.00 -30.12
C MET A 68 -1.70 18.73 -31.41
N ASN A 69 -2.14 18.21 -32.56
CA ASN A 69 -1.82 18.75 -33.89
C ASN A 69 -2.58 20.05 -34.25
N PHE A 70 -3.06 20.81 -33.27
CA PHE A 70 -3.77 22.06 -33.51
C PHE A 70 -2.79 23.24 -33.59
N PRO A 71 -2.88 24.10 -34.62
CA PRO A 71 -2.00 25.25 -34.76
C PRO A 71 -2.42 26.37 -33.79
N VAL A 72 -2.01 26.25 -32.53
CA VAL A 72 -2.23 27.28 -31.51
C VAL A 72 -1.02 28.21 -31.50
N ALA A 73 -1.25 29.52 -31.59
CA ALA A 73 -0.19 30.54 -31.63
C ALA A 73 0.75 30.48 -30.40
N MET A 74 0.25 30.03 -29.24
CA MET A 74 1.04 29.86 -28.02
C MET A 74 2.10 28.75 -28.11
N PHE A 75 1.95 27.77 -29.02
CA PHE A 75 2.93 26.70 -29.21
C PHE A 75 4.08 27.09 -30.15
N HIS A 76 3.93 28.17 -30.93
CA HIS A 76 5.00 28.69 -31.78
C HIS A 76 5.97 29.61 -31.04
N ASP A 77 5.62 30.06 -29.83
CA ASP A 77 6.51 30.85 -28.97
C ASP A 77 7.34 29.93 -28.07
N ALA A 78 8.64 29.86 -28.35
CA ALA A 78 9.59 29.08 -27.57
C ALA A 78 9.67 29.53 -26.08
N ALA A 79 9.33 30.79 -25.78
CA ALA A 79 9.29 31.27 -24.41
C ALA A 79 8.08 30.68 -23.66
N ALA A 80 6.90 30.67 -24.27
CA ALA A 80 5.68 30.11 -23.68
C ALA A 80 5.84 28.61 -23.37
N PHE A 81 6.43 27.84 -24.30
CA PHE A 81 6.74 26.43 -24.08
C PHE A 81 7.66 26.21 -22.87
N LYS A 82 8.75 26.98 -22.77
CA LYS A 82 9.68 26.91 -21.63
C LYS A 82 8.99 27.22 -20.31
N TRP A 83 8.16 28.26 -20.26
CA TRP A 83 7.43 28.65 -19.06
C TRP A 83 6.47 27.56 -18.58
N VAL A 84 5.71 26.96 -19.50
CA VAL A 84 4.79 25.87 -19.13
C VAL A 84 5.55 24.64 -18.62
N LEU A 85 6.70 24.32 -19.22
CA LEU A 85 7.56 23.23 -18.74
C LEU A 85 8.10 23.50 -17.32
N ILE A 86 8.55 24.72 -17.05
CA ILE A 86 9.04 25.14 -15.73
C ILE A 86 7.90 25.08 -14.70
N ILE A 87 6.74 25.64 -15.01
CA ILE A 87 5.58 25.65 -14.11
C ILE A 87 5.12 24.22 -13.81
N THR A 88 5.05 23.36 -14.82
CA THR A 88 4.65 21.96 -14.64
C THR A 88 5.67 21.21 -13.78
N ARG A 89 6.97 21.44 -13.98
CA ARG A 89 8.04 20.84 -13.15
C ARG A 89 7.96 21.31 -11.70
N VAL A 90 7.79 22.61 -11.47
CA VAL A 90 7.67 23.17 -10.11
C VAL A 90 6.41 22.66 -9.42
N CYS A 91 5.28 22.64 -10.13
CA CYS A 91 4.01 22.10 -9.62
C CYS A 91 4.15 20.62 -9.24
N GLY A 92 4.78 19.81 -10.10
CA GLY A 92 5.05 18.40 -9.82
C GLY A 92 5.94 18.19 -8.59
N ILE A 93 6.99 19.00 -8.42
CA ILE A 93 7.87 18.95 -7.23
C ILE A 93 7.09 19.34 -5.97
N VAL A 94 6.30 20.42 -6.02
CA VAL A 94 5.49 20.88 -4.89
C VAL A 94 4.48 19.82 -4.47
N ILE A 95 3.77 19.22 -5.43
CA ILE A 95 2.81 18.14 -5.17
C ILE A 95 3.51 16.93 -4.57
N PHE A 96 4.67 16.54 -5.11
CA PHE A 96 5.46 15.42 -4.57
C PHE A 96 5.91 15.67 -3.13
N PHE A 97 6.43 16.87 -2.83
CA PHE A 97 6.81 17.24 -1.46
C PHE A 97 5.60 17.35 -0.53
N ALA A 98 4.47 17.88 -0.98
CA ALA A 98 3.23 17.91 -0.21
C ALA A 98 2.76 16.50 0.15
N PHE A 99 2.87 15.56 -0.78
CA PHE A 99 2.59 14.15 -0.52
C PHE A 99 3.57 13.52 0.46
N LEU A 100 4.88 13.76 0.31
CA LEU A 100 5.88 13.28 1.28
C LEU A 100 5.61 13.82 2.70
N LEU A 101 5.27 15.10 2.82
CA LEU A 101 4.92 15.72 4.09
C LEU A 101 3.62 15.15 4.66
N PHE A 102 2.62 14.90 3.81
CA PHE A 102 1.36 14.27 4.21
C PHE A 102 1.59 12.85 4.74
N PHE A 103 2.39 12.04 4.05
CA PHE A 103 2.76 10.70 4.51
C PHE A 103 3.56 10.73 5.81
N ARG A 104 4.48 11.69 5.96
CA ARG A 104 5.23 11.90 7.20
C ARG A 104 4.32 12.30 8.36
N TYR A 105 3.33 13.17 8.12
CA TYR A 105 2.38 13.61 9.14
C TYR A 105 1.46 12.47 9.59
N LYS A 106 1.01 11.61 8.68
CA LYS A 106 0.15 10.47 9.01
C LYS A 106 0.87 9.29 9.67
N ARG A 107 2.19 9.35 9.92
CA ARG A 107 2.99 8.27 10.56
C ARG A 107 2.76 6.87 9.96
N LEU A 108 2.44 6.77 8.67
CA LEU A 108 2.21 5.49 8.00
C LEU A 108 3.50 4.76 7.62
N ILE A 109 4.65 5.43 7.74
CA ILE A 109 5.97 4.88 7.44
C ILE A 109 6.78 4.96 8.73
N PRO A 110 7.00 3.85 9.46
CA PRO A 110 8.14 3.76 10.35
C PRO A 110 9.37 3.70 9.43
N VAL A 111 10.21 4.74 9.51
CA VAL A 111 11.59 4.65 9.02
C VAL A 111 12.33 3.56 9.78
#